data_AF-A0A937ZMR0-F1
#
_entry.id   AF-A0A937ZMR0-F1
#
_cell.length_a   1.000
_cell.length_b   1.000
_cell.length_c   1.000
_cell.angle_alpha   90.00
_cell.angle_beta   90.00
_cell.angle_gamma   90.00
#
_symmetry.space_group_name_H-M   'P 1'
#
loop_
_entity.id
_entity.type
_entity.pdbx_description
1 polymer ?
#
loop_
_entity_poly.entity_id
_entity_poly.type
_entity_poly.pdbx_seq_one_letter_code
_entity_poly.pdbx_strand_id
1 'polypeptide(L)' 'MWRRARIARGESVIVTVEEGAIVVRGAAQAFEGAREMVRRLVPPGTGLVDDLIAERRREAGREERG' A
#
# COMPACT_ATOMS: atom_id res chain seq x y z
N MET A 1 -8.61 26.12 -2.43
CA MET A 1 -9.77 25.51 -3.14
C MET A 1 -10.01 24.14 -2.52
N TRP A 2 -11.12 23.94 -1.81
CA TRP A 2 -11.39 22.66 -1.12
C TRP A 2 -11.95 21.64 -2.12
N ARG A 3 -11.28 20.50 -2.30
CA ARG A 3 -11.80 19.38 -3.09
C ARG A 3 -12.70 18.51 -2.21
N ARG A 4 -13.90 18.16 -2.71
CA ARG A 4 -14.77 17.18 -2.05
C ARG A 4 -14.14 15.79 -2.18
N ALA A 5 -13.66 15.25 -1.07
CA ALA A 5 -13.32 13.84 -0.98
C ALA A 5 -14.63 13.03 -0.99
N ARG A 6 -14.72 12.01 -1.85
CA ARG A 6 -15.82 11.03 -1.82
C ARG A 6 -15.55 10.04 -0.70
N ILE A 7 -15.96 10.41 0.51
CA ILE A 7 -15.81 9.61 1.73
C ILE A 7 -17.21 9.47 2.33
N ALA A 8 -17.61 8.25 2.65
CA ALA A 8 -18.90 7.97 3.27
C ALA A 8 -18.83 8.18 4.79
N ARG A 9 -20.00 8.41 5.41
CA ARG A 9 -20.10 8.50 6.87
C ARG A 9 -19.77 7.15 7.50
N GLY A 10 -18.88 7.14 8.50
CA GLY A 10 -18.41 5.92 9.17
C GLY A 10 -17.25 5.22 8.47
N GLU A 11 -16.75 5.77 7.36
CA GLU A 11 -15.59 5.25 6.65
C GLU A 11 -14.28 5.71 7.32
N SER A 12 -13.31 4.81 7.41
CA SER A 12 -11.96 5.13 7.87
C SER A 12 -11.20 5.93 6.82
N VAL A 13 -10.54 6.99 7.27
CA VAL A 13 -9.77 7.90 6.41
C VAL A 13 -8.31 7.93 6.83
N ILE A 14 -7.44 8.23 5.88
CA ILE A 14 -6.03 8.50 6.12
C ILE A 14 -5.80 9.99 5.92
N VAL A 15 -5.11 10.60 6.89
CA VAL A 15 -4.74 12.02 6.87
C VAL A 15 -3.23 12.12 6.76
N THR A 16 -2.75 12.83 5.75
CA THR A 16 -1.32 13.12 5.53
C THR A 16 -1.08 14.62 5.43
N VAL A 17 0.14 15.04 5.74
CA VAL A 17 0.60 16.40 5.47
C VAL A 17 1.52 16.35 4.27
N GLU A 18 1.12 16.97 3.18
CA GLU A 18 1.87 17.01 1.92
C GLU A 18 2.00 18.48 1.49
N GLU A 19 3.25 18.93 1.29
CA GLU A 19 3.55 20.31 0.85
C GLU A 19 2.89 21.42 1.71
N GLY A 20 2.80 21.18 3.02
CA GLY A 20 2.18 22.11 3.97
C GLY A 20 0.65 22.12 3.93
N ALA A 21 0.02 21.23 3.16
CA ALA A 21 -1.42 21.04 3.11
C ALA A 21 -1.84 19.75 3.82
N ILE A 22 -3.01 19.78 4.48
CA ILE A 22 -3.65 18.58 5.01
C ILE A 22 -4.40 17.91 3.87
N VAL A 23 -4.04 16.66 3.58
CA VAL A 23 -4.67 15.83 2.57
C VAL A 23 -5.43 14.71 3.26
N VAL A 24 -6.73 14.61 2.97
CA VAL A 24 -7.61 13.57 3.49
C VAL A 24 -8.01 12.65 2.35
N ARG A 25 -7.73 11.35 2.48
CA ARG A 25 -8.08 10.32 1.49
C ARG A 25 -8.87 9.20 2.17
N GLY A 26 -9.89 8.66 1.48
CA GLY A 26 -10.50 7.39 1.89
C GLY A 26 -9.48 6.25 1.74
N ALA A 27 -9.64 5.17 2.52
CA ALA A 27 -8.67 4.07 2.54
C ALA A 27 -8.40 3.47 1.15
N ALA A 28 -9.44 3.27 0.34
CA ALA A 28 -9.30 2.75 -1.03
C ALA A 28 -8.50 3.70 -1.94
N GLN A 29 -8.74 5.01 -1.84
CA GLN A 29 -7.99 6.01 -2.63
C GLN A 29 -6.53 6.10 -2.19
N ALA A 30 -6.26 6.00 -0.89
CA ALA A 30 -4.90 5.98 -0.37
C ALA A 30 -4.15 4.73 -0.86
N PHE A 31 -4.81 3.56 -0.87
CA PHE A 31 -4.23 2.31 -1.33
C PHE A 31 -3.89 2.35 -2.83
N GLU A 32 -4.78 2.86 -3.69
CA GLU A 32 -4.50 3.00 -5.12
C GLU A 32 -3.33 3.95 -5.39
N GLY A 33 -3.26 5.09 -4.68
CA GLY A 33 -2.12 5.99 -4.79
C GLY A 33 -0.79 5.34 -4.39
N ALA A 34 -0.78 4.61 -3.27
CA ALA A 34 0.39 3.84 -2.83
C ALA A 34 0.80 2.78 -3.87
N ARG A 35 -0.18 2.06 -4.42
CA ARG A 35 0.04 1.05 -5.45
C ARG A 35 0.64 1.62 -6.72
N GLU A 36 0.19 2.80 -7.15
CA GLU A 36 0.76 3.49 -8.30
C GLU A 36 2.22 3.88 -8.06
N MET A 37 2.54 4.43 -6.88
CA MET A 37 3.91 4.77 -6.51
C MET A 37 4.83 3.55 -6.53
N VAL A 38 4.39 2.43 -5.93
CA VAL A 38 5.16 1.17 -5.94
C VAL A 38 5.37 0.66 -7.36
N ARG A 39 4.34 0.69 -8.22
CA ARG A 39 4.45 0.25 -9.62
C ARG A 39 5.46 1.04 -10.44
N ARG A 40 5.71 2.31 -10.12
CA ARG A 40 6.74 3.11 -10.81
C ARG A 40 8.16 2.69 -10.44
N LEU A 41 8.34 2.07 -9.28
CA LEU A 41 9.65 1.66 -8.76
C LEU A 41 9.97 0.18 -9.04
N VAL A 42 8.96 -0.61 -9.42
CA VAL A 42 9.07 -2.05 -9.60
C VAL A 42 9.07 -2.39 -11.09
N PRO A 43 10.07 -3.16 -11.59
CA PRO A 43 10.07 -3.59 -12.98
C PRO A 43 8.79 -4.36 -13.36
N PRO A 44 8.31 -4.19 -14.62
CA PRO A 44 7.15 -4.92 -15.09
C PRO A 44 7.41 -6.44 -15.05
N GLY A 45 6.43 -7.20 -14.55
CA GLY A 45 6.52 -8.66 -14.42
C GLY A 45 7.13 -9.17 -13.12
N THR A 46 7.61 -8.31 -12.22
CA THR A 46 8.10 -8.73 -10.90
C THR A 46 6.95 -9.02 -9.94
N GLY A 47 6.81 -10.29 -9.55
CA GLY A 47 5.81 -10.76 -8.58
C GLY A 47 6.28 -10.55 -7.14
N LEU A 48 6.30 -9.30 -6.66
CA LEU A 48 6.76 -8.95 -5.29
C LEU A 48 6.14 -9.82 -4.19
N VAL A 49 4.85 -10.15 -4.34
CA VAL A 49 4.11 -10.96 -3.36
C VAL A 49 4.54 -12.43 -3.43
N ASP A 50 4.66 -12.99 -4.63
CA ASP A 50 5.03 -14.39 -4.82
C ASP A 50 6.47 -14.64 -4.36
N ASP A 51 7.37 -13.70 -4.62
CA ASP A 51 8.75 -13.73 -4.16
C ASP A 51 8.83 -13.69 -2.61
N LEU A 52 8.05 -12.81 -1.97
CA LEU A 52 7.95 -12.73 -0.51
C LEU A 52 7.38 -14.03 0.09
N ILE A 53 6.34 -14.59 -0.51
CA ILE A 53 5.73 -15.85 -0.05
C ILE A 53 6.73 -17.00 -0.20
N ALA A 54 7.45 -17.07 -1.32
CA ALA A 54 8.47 -18.08 -1.56
C ALA A 54 9.65 -17.96 -0.58
N GLU A 55 10.06 -16.75 -0.24
CA GLU A 55 11.06 -16.49 0.81
C GLU A 55 10.57 -16.96 2.19
N ARG A 56 9.36 -16.56 2.61
CA ARG A 56 8.79 -16.97 3.89
C ARG A 56 8.65 -18.49 4.03
N ARG A 57 8.25 -19.18 2.96
CA ARG A 57 8.18 -20.65 2.94
C ARG A 57 9.55 -21.31 3.07
N ARG A 58 10.59 -20.73 2.47
CA ARG A 58 11.98 -21.22 2.62
C ARG A 58 12.51 -21.00 4.03
N GLU A 59 12.15 -19.90 4.68
CA GLU A 59 12.51 -19.63 6.08
C GLU A 59 11.82 -20.60 7.03
N ALA A 60 10.51 -20.80 6.92
CA ALA A 60 9.77 -21.73 7.76
C ALA A 60 10.31 -23.17 7.67
N GLY A 61 10.64 -23.64 6.45
CA GLY A 61 11.23 -24.98 6.27
C GLY A 61 12.66 -25.13 6.81
N ARG A 62 13.36 -24.02 7.12
CA ARG A 62 14.67 -24.06 7.81
C ARG A 62 14.50 -24.13 9.31
N GLU A 63 13.49 -23.46 9.88
CA GLU A 63 13.17 -23.52 11.31
C GLU A 63 12.62 -24.89 11.72
N GLU A 64 11.88 -25.59 10.85
CA GLU A 64 11.38 -26.95 11.12
C GLU A 64 12.45 -28.05 11.08
N ARG A 65 13.66 -27.76 10.55
CA ARG A 65 14.75 -28.73 10.37
C ARG A 65 15.94 -28.51 11.32
N GLY A 66 15.88 -27.49 12.18
CA GLY A 66 16.87 -27.21 13.23
C GLY A 66 16.32 -27.58 14.60
#